data_AF-A0A7S0WI20-F1
#
_entry.id   AF-A0A7S0WI20-F1
#
_cell.length_a   1.000
_cell.length_b   1.000
_cell.length_c   1.000
_cell.angle_alpha   90.00
_cell.angle_beta   90.00
_cell.angle_gamma   90.00
#
_symmetry.space_group_name_H-M   'P 1'
#
loop_
_entity.id
_entity.type
_entity.pdbx_description
1 polymer ?
#
loop_
_entity_poly.entity_id
_entity_poly.type
_entity_poly.pdbx_seq_one_letter_code
_entity_poly.pdbx_strand_id
1 'polypeptide(L)'
;GLAAHGDLLRALYACADRYFVFAREILLLSPALGALTALGAAVVGLREREPVAAALAFLTHIIAVTEKLQAEDEAAQRQRLEAAMAADGEKLVRALLHAAADSCPRQLARPLAGAMWALLHSPVFGGAASAWLAGAMQGHEFRELCGGAMSEEEAGRFCTLLLRRPPLPRARFDALVADLSGVLRGEASADVVLAYEM
;
A
#
# COMPACT_ATOMS: atom_id res chain seq x y z
N GLY A 1 -22.79 -1.44 -5.11
CA GLY A 1 -21.45 -1.01 -4.63
C GLY A 1 -20.41 -2.01 -5.09
N LEU A 2 -19.12 -1.64 -5.12
CA LEU A 2 -18.02 -2.49 -5.63
C LEU A 2 -17.98 -3.89 -5.00
N ALA A 3 -18.35 -4.02 -3.72
CA ALA A 3 -18.45 -5.30 -3.00
C ALA A 3 -19.32 -6.36 -3.71
N ALA A 4 -20.38 -5.94 -4.41
CA ALA A 4 -21.26 -6.84 -5.17
C ALA A 4 -20.58 -7.47 -6.41
N HIS A 5 -19.38 -6.99 -6.77
CA HIS A 5 -18.65 -7.39 -7.97
C HIS A 5 -17.27 -7.97 -7.62
N GLY A 6 -17.10 -8.59 -6.45
CA GLY A 6 -15.83 -9.15 -5.99
C GLY A 6 -15.14 -10.07 -7.00
N ASP A 7 -15.89 -10.98 -7.65
CA ASP A 7 -15.34 -11.87 -8.68
C ASP A 7 -14.83 -11.14 -9.92
N LEU A 8 -15.55 -10.10 -10.36
CA LEU A 8 -15.13 -9.26 -11.48
C LEU A 8 -13.84 -8.52 -11.14
N LEU A 9 -13.76 -7.94 -9.94
CA LEU A 9 -12.58 -7.21 -9.47
C LEU A 9 -11.37 -8.14 -9.35
N ARG A 10 -11.56 -9.34 -8.79
CA ARG A 10 -10.52 -10.38 -8.74
C ARG A 10 -10.03 -10.75 -10.13
N ALA A 11 -10.94 -11.02 -11.07
CA ALA A 11 -10.60 -11.37 -12.44
C ALA A 11 -9.89 -10.23 -13.18
N LEU A 12 -10.32 -8.98 -12.96
CA LEU A 12 -9.72 -7.78 -13.53
C LEU A 12 -8.26 -7.64 -13.08
N TYR A 13 -7.99 -7.70 -11.78
CA TYR A 13 -6.62 -7.58 -11.27
C TYR A 13 -5.73 -8.78 -11.64
N ALA A 14 -6.28 -9.99 -11.63
CA ALA A 14 -5.53 -11.17 -12.11
C ALA A 14 -5.18 -11.06 -13.60
N CYS A 15 -6.08 -10.47 -14.40
CA CYS A 15 -5.83 -10.18 -15.81
C CYS A 15 -4.75 -9.10 -15.98
N ALA A 16 -4.91 -7.96 -15.29
CA ALA A 16 -3.93 -6.87 -15.31
C ALA A 16 -2.54 -7.33 -14.89
N ASP A 17 -2.44 -8.17 -13.85
CA ASP A 17 -1.17 -8.73 -13.38
C ASP A 17 -0.52 -9.65 -14.43
N ARG A 18 -1.31 -10.48 -15.12
CA ARG A 18 -0.79 -11.29 -16.24
C ARG A 18 -0.32 -10.42 -17.41
N TYR A 19 -1.07 -9.37 -17.77
CA TYR A 19 -0.62 -8.40 -18.76
C TYR A 19 0.67 -7.71 -18.33
N PHE A 20 0.81 -7.37 -17.05
CA PHE A 20 2.03 -6.78 -16.52
C PHE A 20 3.23 -7.74 -16.67
N VAL A 21 3.04 -9.04 -16.43
CA VAL A 21 4.10 -10.05 -16.57
C VAL A 21 4.50 -10.30 -18.03
N PHE A 22 3.53 -10.45 -18.94
CA PHE A 22 3.79 -10.87 -20.32
C PHE A 22 3.87 -9.73 -21.35
N ALA A 23 3.25 -8.60 -21.05
CA ALA A 23 3.10 -7.46 -21.96
C ALA A 23 3.23 -6.13 -21.20
N ARG A 24 4.25 -6.05 -20.33
CA ARG A 24 4.52 -4.92 -19.43
C ARG A 24 4.39 -3.56 -20.11
N GLU A 25 5.08 -3.38 -21.23
CA GLU A 25 5.11 -2.13 -21.98
C GLU A 25 3.71 -1.70 -22.41
N ILE A 26 2.91 -2.63 -22.93
CA ILE A 26 1.53 -2.39 -23.36
C ILE A 26 0.68 -1.91 -22.18
N LEU A 27 0.81 -2.55 -21.02
CA LEU A 27 0.06 -2.15 -19.83
C LEU A 27 0.51 -0.79 -19.29
N LEU A 28 1.81 -0.54 -19.20
CA LEU A 28 2.35 0.71 -18.65
C LEU A 28 2.02 1.93 -19.53
N LEU A 29 1.93 1.75 -20.84
CA LEU A 29 1.50 2.80 -21.77
C LEU A 29 -0.03 2.88 -21.93
N SER A 30 -0.77 1.90 -21.40
CA SER A 30 -2.22 1.85 -21.54
C SER A 30 -2.91 3.00 -20.81
N PRO A 31 -3.98 3.59 -21.39
CA PRO A 31 -4.82 4.53 -20.67
C PRO A 31 -5.50 3.90 -19.44
N ALA A 32 -5.64 2.57 -19.41
CA ALA A 32 -6.25 1.84 -18.30
C ALA A 32 -5.41 1.88 -17.01
N LEU A 33 -4.11 2.19 -17.09
CA LEU A 33 -3.21 2.17 -15.92
C LEU A 33 -3.74 3.07 -14.80
N GLY A 34 -4.09 4.32 -15.11
CA GLY A 34 -4.61 5.26 -14.11
C GLY A 34 -5.93 4.79 -13.49
N ALA A 35 -6.80 4.16 -14.28
CA ALA A 35 -8.05 3.61 -13.76
C ALA A 35 -7.79 2.40 -12.83
N LEU A 36 -6.82 1.55 -13.16
CA LEU A 36 -6.44 0.39 -12.35
C LEU A 36 -5.79 0.80 -11.01
N THR A 37 -4.98 1.86 -10.99
CA THR A 37 -4.39 2.40 -9.75
C THR A 37 -5.46 3.07 -8.89
N ALA A 38 -6.33 3.90 -9.48
CA ALA A 38 -7.43 4.55 -8.77
C ALA A 38 -8.42 3.55 -8.17
N LEU A 39 -8.84 2.55 -8.97
CA LEU A 39 -9.68 1.46 -8.50
C LEU A 39 -8.99 0.63 -7.41
N GLY A 40 -7.67 0.54 -7.45
CA GLY A 40 -6.87 -0.25 -6.49
C GLY A 40 -7.05 0.25 -5.07
N ALA A 41 -7.02 1.58 -4.87
CA ALA A 41 -7.29 2.19 -3.58
C ALA A 41 -8.69 1.83 -3.05
N ALA A 42 -9.71 1.86 -3.91
CA ALA A 42 -11.08 1.48 -3.53
C ALA A 42 -11.20 -0.01 -3.20
N VAL A 43 -10.53 -0.88 -3.98
CA VAL A 43 -10.58 -2.34 -3.79
C VAL A 43 -9.83 -2.78 -2.55
N VAL A 44 -8.70 -2.15 -2.21
CA VAL A 44 -7.96 -2.42 -0.97
C VAL A 44 -8.82 -2.17 0.28
N GLY A 45 -9.76 -1.22 0.21
CA GLY A 45 -10.69 -0.93 1.31
C GLY A 45 -11.80 -1.97 1.50
N LEU A 46 -11.97 -2.94 0.59
CA LEU A 46 -13.00 -3.97 0.68
C LEU A 46 -12.71 -5.01 1.77
N ARG A 47 -13.74 -5.76 2.17
CA ARG A 47 -13.63 -6.84 3.17
C ARG A 47 -13.42 -8.21 2.52
N GLU A 48 -13.73 -8.32 1.22
CA GLU A 48 -13.62 -9.55 0.44
C GLU A 48 -12.16 -9.90 0.17
N ARG A 49 -11.72 -11.06 0.68
CA ARG A 49 -10.31 -11.49 0.63
C ARG A 49 -9.74 -11.51 -0.78
N GLU A 50 -10.43 -12.15 -1.71
CA GLU A 50 -9.88 -12.46 -3.03
C GLU A 50 -9.63 -11.23 -3.93
N PRO A 51 -10.57 -10.27 -4.08
CA PRO A 51 -10.31 -9.06 -4.84
C PRO A 51 -9.22 -8.19 -4.20
N VAL A 52 -9.19 -8.07 -2.87
CA VAL A 52 -8.14 -7.34 -2.14
C VAL A 52 -6.77 -7.97 -2.39
N ALA A 53 -6.66 -9.31 -2.28
CA ALA A 53 -5.41 -10.02 -2.52
C ALA A 53 -4.90 -9.81 -3.95
N ALA A 54 -5.78 -9.89 -4.95
CA ALA A 54 -5.42 -9.67 -6.35
C ALA A 54 -4.97 -8.22 -6.60
N ALA A 55 -5.66 -7.23 -6.03
CA ALA A 55 -5.28 -5.82 -6.14
C ALA A 55 -3.93 -5.54 -5.47
N LEU A 56 -3.70 -6.03 -4.25
CA LEU A 56 -2.43 -5.86 -3.53
C LEU A 56 -1.26 -6.50 -4.29
N ALA A 57 -1.45 -7.69 -4.88
CA ALA A 57 -0.42 -8.34 -5.70
C ALA A 57 -0.05 -7.46 -6.91
N PHE A 58 -1.05 -7.04 -7.69
CA PHE A 58 -0.86 -6.18 -8.84
C PHE A 58 -0.16 -4.85 -8.48
N LEU A 59 -0.65 -4.16 -7.44
CA LEU A 59 -0.08 -2.90 -6.97
C LEU A 59 1.38 -3.07 -6.52
N THR A 60 1.68 -4.16 -5.80
CA THR A 60 3.05 -4.46 -5.39
C THR A 60 3.96 -4.67 -6.60
N HIS A 61 3.52 -5.46 -7.60
CA HIS A 61 4.31 -5.73 -8.80
C HIS A 61 4.54 -4.47 -9.64
N ILE A 62 3.51 -3.66 -9.84
CA ILE A 62 3.64 -2.45 -10.66
C ILE A 62 4.47 -1.37 -9.98
N ILE A 63 4.44 -1.28 -8.65
CA ILE A 63 5.30 -0.36 -7.90
C ILE A 63 6.75 -0.85 -7.95
N ALA A 64 6.99 -2.15 -7.72
CA ALA A 64 8.34 -2.72 -7.72
C ALA A 64 9.03 -2.64 -9.10
N VAL A 65 8.29 -2.42 -10.17
CA VAL A 65 8.86 -2.26 -11.51
C VAL A 65 9.78 -1.06 -11.64
N THR A 66 9.58 -0.02 -10.83
CA THR A 66 10.35 1.22 -10.92
C THR A 66 11.84 1.02 -10.65
N GLU A 67 12.20 -0.03 -9.92
CA GLU A 67 13.58 -0.45 -9.72
C GLU A 67 14.24 -0.92 -11.02
N LYS A 68 13.44 -1.40 -11.98
CA LYS A 68 13.89 -1.94 -13.27
C LYS A 68 13.78 -0.92 -14.40
N LEU A 69 12.89 0.07 -14.29
CA LEU A 69 12.69 1.14 -15.28
C LEU A 69 13.78 2.23 -15.16
N GLN A 70 15.03 1.85 -15.44
CA GLN A 70 16.20 2.74 -15.33
C GLN A 70 16.73 3.20 -16.69
N ALA A 71 16.34 2.54 -17.78
CA ALA A 71 16.82 2.82 -19.12
C ALA A 71 16.08 4.01 -19.77
N GLU A 72 16.77 4.76 -20.63
CA GLU A 72 16.21 5.95 -21.30
C GLU A 72 15.02 5.63 -22.22
N ASP A 73 15.03 4.44 -22.84
CA ASP A 73 13.95 3.94 -23.70
C ASP A 73 12.67 3.58 -22.90
N GLU A 74 12.76 3.47 -21.57
CA GLU A 74 11.64 3.20 -20.68
C GLU A 74 11.08 4.47 -19.98
N ALA A 75 11.55 5.66 -20.38
CA ALA A 75 11.17 6.94 -19.77
C ALA A 75 9.65 7.22 -19.88
N ALA A 76 9.02 6.86 -21.00
CA ALA A 76 7.59 7.08 -21.21
C ALA A 76 6.73 6.23 -20.27
N GLN A 77 7.10 4.95 -20.08
CA GLN A 77 6.47 4.00 -19.18
C GLN A 77 6.59 4.47 -17.74
N ARG A 78 7.80 4.92 -17.35
CA ARG A 78 8.06 5.49 -16.03
C ARG A 78 7.22 6.74 -15.78
N GLN A 79 7.22 7.70 -16.70
CA GLN A 79 6.44 8.93 -16.58
C GLN A 79 4.93 8.65 -16.47
N ARG A 80 4.43 7.66 -17.22
CA ARG A 80 3.02 7.29 -17.17
C ARG A 80 2.63 6.68 -15.81
N LEU A 81 3.48 5.82 -15.26
CA LEU A 81 3.29 5.25 -13.94
C LEU A 81 3.41 6.32 -12.84
N GLU A 82 4.36 7.24 -12.95
CA GLU A 82 4.49 8.40 -12.06
C GLU A 82 3.23 9.26 -12.06
N ALA A 83 2.69 9.58 -13.24
CA ALA A 83 1.45 10.35 -13.36
C ALA A 83 0.25 9.63 -12.72
N ALA A 84 0.13 8.30 -12.92
CA ALA A 84 -0.92 7.50 -12.31
C ALA A 84 -0.81 7.48 -10.77
N MET A 85 0.41 7.31 -10.24
CA MET A 85 0.66 7.32 -8.80
C MET A 85 0.56 8.71 -8.18
N ALA A 86 0.91 9.78 -8.88
CA ALA A 86 0.75 11.14 -8.38
C ALA A 86 -0.73 11.52 -8.18
N ALA A 87 -1.63 10.99 -9.01
CA ALA A 87 -3.06 11.29 -8.94
C ALA A 87 -3.78 10.59 -7.76
N ASP A 88 -3.39 9.35 -7.44
CA ASP A 88 -4.12 8.51 -6.49
C ASP A 88 -3.26 7.87 -5.40
N GLY A 89 -1.96 8.15 -5.36
CA GLY A 89 -1.01 7.56 -4.42
C GLY A 89 -1.32 7.88 -2.96
N GLU A 90 -1.73 9.12 -2.65
CA GLU A 90 -2.15 9.47 -1.29
C GLU A 90 -3.41 8.68 -0.88
N LYS A 91 -4.39 8.57 -1.78
CA LYS A 91 -5.62 7.78 -1.53
C LYS A 91 -5.28 6.31 -1.31
N LEU A 92 -4.32 5.77 -2.05
CA LEU A 92 -3.86 4.40 -1.86
C LEU A 92 -3.22 4.21 -0.48
N VAL A 93 -2.36 5.14 -0.03
CA VAL A 93 -1.76 5.07 1.33
C VAL A 93 -2.84 5.09 2.41
N ARG A 94 -3.81 6.00 2.30
CA ARG A 94 -4.95 6.06 3.23
C ARG A 94 -5.75 4.76 3.21
N ALA A 95 -6.03 4.20 2.02
CA ALA A 95 -6.74 2.94 1.88
C ALA A 95 -5.98 1.76 2.53
N LEU A 96 -4.65 1.72 2.41
CA LEU A 96 -3.82 0.69 3.06
C LEU A 96 -3.88 0.80 4.59
N LEU A 97 -3.83 2.02 5.15
CA LEU A 97 -3.99 2.24 6.59
C LEU A 97 -5.40 1.86 7.07
N HIS A 98 -6.44 2.27 6.33
CA HIS A 98 -7.82 1.92 6.64
C HIS A 98 -8.06 0.40 6.58
N ALA A 99 -7.47 -0.27 5.58
CA ALA A 99 -7.51 -1.72 5.49
C ALA A 99 -6.79 -2.38 6.68
N ALA A 100 -5.64 -1.87 7.09
CA ALA A 100 -4.94 -2.35 8.28
C ALA A 100 -5.81 -2.19 9.55
N ALA A 101 -6.54 -1.10 9.69
CA ALA A 101 -7.38 -0.85 10.86
C ALA A 101 -8.70 -1.63 10.90
N ASP A 102 -9.44 -1.78 9.78
CA ASP A 102 -10.80 -2.35 9.80
C ASP A 102 -10.99 -3.52 8.83
N SER A 103 -10.77 -3.29 7.53
CA SER A 103 -11.37 -4.17 6.51
C SER A 103 -10.52 -5.37 6.09
N CYS A 104 -9.20 -5.35 6.33
CA CYS A 104 -8.29 -6.38 5.83
C CYS A 104 -8.37 -7.70 6.63
N PRO A 105 -8.67 -8.85 6.02
CA PRO A 105 -8.52 -10.15 6.70
C PRO A 105 -7.08 -10.36 7.18
N ARG A 106 -6.88 -10.98 8.35
CA ARG A 106 -5.54 -11.20 8.94
C ARG A 106 -4.56 -11.91 7.98
N GLN A 107 -5.08 -12.80 7.12
CA GLN A 107 -4.28 -13.52 6.13
C GLN A 107 -3.67 -12.59 5.06
N LEU A 108 -4.19 -11.37 4.91
CA LEU A 108 -3.72 -10.37 3.96
C LEU A 108 -2.79 -9.32 4.59
N ALA A 109 -2.47 -9.41 5.89
CA ALA A 109 -1.54 -8.51 6.55
C ALA A 109 -0.17 -8.47 5.85
N ARG A 110 0.36 -9.63 5.44
CA ARG A 110 1.64 -9.72 4.73
C ARG A 110 1.59 -9.15 3.30
N PRO A 111 0.59 -9.48 2.45
CA PRO A 111 0.38 -8.76 1.19
C PRO A 111 0.26 -7.25 1.33
N LEU A 112 -0.47 -6.76 2.35
CA LEU A 112 -0.62 -5.35 2.64
C LEU A 112 0.73 -4.70 3.00
N ALA A 113 1.50 -5.34 3.87
CA ALA A 113 2.87 -4.92 4.18
C ALA A 113 3.77 -4.92 2.93
N GLY A 114 3.56 -5.86 2.01
CA GLY A 114 4.23 -5.88 0.71
C GLY A 114 3.97 -4.66 -0.16
N ALA A 115 2.71 -4.25 -0.28
CA ALA A 115 2.36 -3.04 -1.01
C ALA A 115 2.94 -1.79 -0.34
N MET A 116 2.84 -1.68 0.98
CA MET A 116 3.42 -0.56 1.74
C MET A 116 4.93 -0.50 1.59
N TRP A 117 5.63 -1.64 1.71
CA TRP A 117 7.07 -1.70 1.53
C TRP A 117 7.48 -1.25 0.14
N ALA A 118 6.86 -1.81 -0.90
CA ALA A 118 7.17 -1.47 -2.29
C ALA A 118 7.00 0.03 -2.53
N LEU A 119 5.95 0.64 -1.97
CA LEU A 119 5.67 2.06 -2.12
C LEU A 119 6.70 2.94 -1.39
N LEU A 120 6.95 2.66 -0.11
CA LEU A 120 7.84 3.47 0.74
C LEU A 120 9.33 3.35 0.37
N HIS A 121 9.71 2.24 -0.26
CA HIS A 121 11.10 1.95 -0.63
C HIS A 121 11.35 2.04 -2.14
N SER A 122 10.33 2.36 -2.93
CA SER A 122 10.50 2.65 -4.35
C SER A 122 11.46 3.82 -4.54
N PRO A 123 12.47 3.71 -5.43
CA PRO A 123 13.37 4.81 -5.73
C PRO A 123 12.65 6.01 -6.37
N VAL A 124 11.48 5.77 -6.96
CA VAL A 124 10.67 6.78 -7.64
C VAL A 124 9.62 7.37 -6.71
N PHE A 125 8.93 6.54 -5.93
CA PHE A 125 7.80 6.98 -5.11
C PHE A 125 8.14 7.22 -3.65
N GLY A 126 9.25 6.70 -3.14
CA GLY A 126 9.53 6.64 -1.71
C GLY A 126 9.46 7.99 -1.01
N GLY A 127 9.92 9.07 -1.65
CA GLY A 127 9.80 10.42 -1.12
C GLY A 127 8.35 10.89 -0.96
N ALA A 128 7.56 10.82 -2.05
CA ALA A 128 6.14 11.20 -2.03
C ALA A 128 5.32 10.29 -1.10
N ALA A 129 5.57 8.98 -1.14
CA ALA A 129 4.93 7.98 -0.30
C ALA A 129 5.19 8.21 1.19
N SER A 130 6.42 8.61 1.55
CA SER A 130 6.75 8.96 2.93
C SER A 130 5.95 10.18 3.41
N ALA A 131 5.81 11.21 2.57
CA ALA A 131 5.01 12.39 2.87
C ALA A 131 3.51 12.04 2.99
N TRP A 132 2.98 11.22 2.09
CA TRP A 132 1.59 10.73 2.16
C TRP A 132 1.33 9.93 3.43
N LEU A 133 2.25 9.03 3.81
CA LEU A 133 2.09 8.24 5.04
C LEU A 133 2.13 9.13 6.28
N ALA A 134 3.09 10.04 6.37
CA ALA A 134 3.20 10.96 7.50
C ALA A 134 1.95 11.84 7.62
N GLY A 135 1.47 12.42 6.51
CA GLY A 135 0.25 13.21 6.48
C GLY A 135 -1.00 12.41 6.83
N ALA A 136 -1.09 11.15 6.38
CA ALA A 136 -2.20 10.28 6.72
C ALA A 136 -2.22 9.94 8.22
N MET A 137 -1.09 9.52 8.80
CA MET A 137 -1.01 9.13 10.22
C MET A 137 -1.17 10.32 11.19
N GLN A 138 -0.84 11.53 10.76
CA GLN A 138 -1.00 12.74 11.58
C GLN A 138 -2.40 13.38 11.44
N GLY A 139 -3.16 12.99 10.41
CA GLY A 139 -4.45 13.59 10.08
C GLY A 139 -5.58 13.20 11.04
N HIS A 140 -6.63 14.04 11.08
CA HIS A 140 -7.83 13.79 11.88
C HIS A 140 -8.51 12.46 11.54
N GLU A 141 -8.60 12.12 10.25
CA GLU A 141 -9.19 10.87 9.74
C GLU A 141 -8.53 9.63 10.35
N PHE A 142 -7.21 9.63 10.52
CA PHE A 142 -6.51 8.51 11.15
C PHE A 142 -6.82 8.39 12.64
N ARG A 143 -7.01 9.52 13.35
CA ARG A 143 -7.40 9.49 14.77
C ARG A 143 -8.80 8.92 14.95
N GLU A 144 -9.73 9.29 14.07
CA GLU A 144 -11.07 8.70 14.03
C GLU A 144 -11.01 7.21 13.72
N LEU A 145 -10.18 6.82 12.75
CA LEU A 145 -9.95 5.41 12.40
C LEU A 145 -9.42 4.59 13.58
N CYS A 146 -8.51 5.16 14.37
CA CYS A 146 -7.96 4.49 15.55
C CYS A 146 -8.98 4.38 16.69
N GLY A 147 -10.05 5.17 16.72
CA GLY A 147 -11.03 5.16 17.82
C GLY A 147 -10.42 5.40 19.21
N GLY A 148 -9.27 6.07 19.28
CA GLY A 148 -8.49 6.25 20.52
C GLY A 148 -7.57 5.08 20.92
N ALA A 149 -7.45 4.03 20.10
CA ALA A 149 -6.55 2.89 20.33
C ALA A 149 -5.05 3.28 20.28
N MET A 150 -4.74 4.44 19.73
CA MET A 150 -3.38 4.96 19.58
C MET A 150 -3.36 6.47 19.80
N SER A 151 -2.42 6.93 20.62
CA SER A 151 -2.11 8.34 20.82
C SER A 151 -1.32 8.93 19.65
N GLU A 152 -1.25 10.27 19.57
CA GLU A 152 -0.46 10.96 18.54
C GLU A 152 1.04 10.61 18.61
N GLU A 153 1.56 10.44 19.83
CA GLU A 153 2.95 10.08 20.05
C GLU A 153 3.24 8.68 19.52
N GLU A 154 2.39 7.70 19.83
CA GLU A 154 2.53 6.31 19.36
C GLU A 154 2.40 6.23 17.84
N ALA A 155 1.46 6.96 17.24
CA ALA A 155 1.34 7.08 15.79
C ALA A 155 2.63 7.66 15.17
N GLY A 156 3.23 8.67 15.81
CA GLY A 156 4.51 9.24 15.42
C GLY A 156 5.66 8.23 15.46
N ARG A 157 5.69 7.34 16.47
CA ARG A 157 6.71 6.28 16.59
C ARG A 157 6.55 5.23 15.50
N PHE A 158 5.34 4.73 15.26
CA PHE A 158 5.07 3.81 14.15
C PHE A 158 5.45 4.43 12.80
N CYS A 159 5.07 5.68 12.57
CA CYS A 159 5.43 6.41 11.35
C CYS A 159 6.96 6.50 11.19
N THR A 160 7.68 6.85 12.26
CA THR A 160 9.15 6.94 12.26
C THR A 160 9.80 5.59 11.92
N LEU A 161 9.30 4.48 12.47
CA LEU A 161 9.82 3.14 12.17
C LEU A 161 9.51 2.69 10.73
N LEU A 162 8.31 2.97 10.23
CA LEU A 162 7.91 2.66 8.85
C LEU A 162 8.74 3.45 7.83
N LEU A 163 9.14 4.68 8.17
CA LEU A 163 9.92 5.59 7.32
C LEU A 163 11.43 5.55 7.57
N ARG A 164 11.90 4.68 8.48
CA ARG A 164 13.29 4.62 8.92
C ARG A 164 14.27 4.46 7.75
N ARG A 165 15.44 5.10 7.88
CA ARG A 165 16.60 4.95 7.01
C ARG A 165 17.86 4.66 7.86
N PRO A 166 18.58 3.53 7.66
CA PRO A 166 18.25 2.41 6.76
C PRO A 166 16.94 1.73 7.15
N PRO A 167 16.22 1.12 6.19
CA PRO A 167 14.94 0.47 6.47
C PRO A 167 15.13 -0.76 7.36
N LEU A 168 14.08 -1.12 8.10
CA LEU A 168 14.05 -2.39 8.85
C LEU A 168 14.26 -3.57 7.90
N PRO A 169 14.89 -4.67 8.35
CA PRO A 169 14.89 -5.92 7.60
C PRO A 169 13.46 -6.31 7.20
N ARG A 170 13.29 -6.85 6.00
CA ARG A 170 11.96 -7.05 5.42
C ARG A 170 10.99 -7.82 6.33
N ALA A 171 11.48 -8.86 7.01
CA ALA A 171 10.68 -9.62 7.97
C ALA A 171 10.23 -8.79 9.19
N ARG A 172 11.09 -7.88 9.70
CA ARG A 172 10.73 -6.97 10.79
C ARG A 172 9.74 -5.90 10.32
N PHE A 173 9.83 -5.44 9.07
CA PHE A 173 8.84 -4.51 8.52
C PHE A 173 7.46 -5.18 8.37
N ASP A 174 7.41 -6.39 7.82
CA ASP A 174 6.16 -7.16 7.70
C ASP A 174 5.51 -7.35 9.09
N ALA A 175 6.33 -7.66 10.12
CA ALA A 175 5.88 -7.80 11.50
C ALA A 175 5.38 -6.47 12.09
N LEU A 176 6.12 -5.37 11.88
CA LEU A 176 5.70 -4.03 12.32
C LEU A 176 4.35 -3.61 11.75
N VAL A 177 4.09 -3.88 10.47
CA VAL A 177 2.79 -3.58 9.84
C VAL A 177 1.67 -4.46 10.41
N ALA A 178 1.95 -5.74 10.68
CA ALA A 178 0.99 -6.64 11.32
C ALA A 178 0.67 -6.20 12.75
N ASP A 179 1.67 -5.79 13.53
CA ASP A 179 1.51 -5.28 14.88
C ASP A 179 0.75 -3.94 14.89
N LEU A 180 1.07 -3.03 13.96
CA LEU A 180 0.29 -1.81 13.75
C LEU A 180 -1.19 -2.12 13.50
N SER A 181 -1.48 -3.08 12.60
CA SER A 181 -2.84 -3.54 12.35
C SER A 181 -3.52 -4.09 13.61
N GLY A 182 -2.79 -4.84 14.44
CA GLY A 182 -3.28 -5.32 15.73
C GLY A 182 -3.62 -4.19 16.70
N VAL A 183 -2.75 -3.17 16.82
CA VAL A 183 -3.01 -2.01 17.67
C VAL A 183 -4.21 -1.20 17.17
N LEU A 184 -4.29 -0.93 15.87
CA LEU A 184 -5.41 -0.20 15.26
C LEU A 184 -6.76 -0.89 15.47
N ARG A 185 -6.77 -2.22 15.60
CA ARG A 185 -7.96 -3.04 15.88
C ARG A 185 -8.27 -3.17 17.37
N GLY A 186 -7.43 -2.62 18.25
CA GLY A 186 -7.51 -2.84 19.70
C GLY A 186 -7.18 -4.27 20.12
N GLU A 187 -6.46 -5.04 19.29
CA GLU A 187 -6.05 -6.42 19.55
C GLU A 187 -4.68 -6.49 20.26
N ALA A 188 -3.90 -5.40 20.24
CA ALA A 188 -2.57 -5.30 20.85
C ALA A 188 -2.33 -3.91 21.48
N SER A 189 -1.36 -3.84 22.39
CA SER A 189 -0.86 -2.56 22.96
C SER A 189 0.16 -1.91 22.03
N ALA A 190 0.26 -0.58 22.05
CA ALA A 190 1.31 0.16 21.35
C ALA A 190 2.74 -0.20 21.84
N ASP A 191 2.88 -0.85 23.01
CA ASP A 191 4.18 -1.32 23.53
C ASP A 191 4.90 -2.29 22.58
N VAL A 192 4.18 -2.94 21.65
CA VAL A 192 4.79 -3.78 20.60
C VAL A 192 5.83 -3.03 19.76
N VAL A 193 5.70 -1.71 19.66
CA VAL A 193 6.64 -0.81 18.97
C VAL A 193 8.06 -0.90 19.55
N LEU A 194 8.20 -1.11 20.86
CA LEU A 194 9.49 -1.14 21.55
C LEU A 194 10.40 -2.27 21.01
N ALA A 195 9.81 -3.35 20.49
CA ALA A 195 10.56 -4.46 19.88
C ALA A 195 11.27 -4.06 18.57
N TYR A 196 10.94 -2.90 17.99
CA TYR A 196 11.44 -2.42 16.69
C TYR A 196 12.42 -1.24 16.80
N GLU A 197 12.51 -0.63 17.98
CA GLU A 197 13.40 0.50 18.26
C GLU A 197 14.87 0.07 18.49
N MET A 198 15.09 -1.22 18.81
CA MET A 198 16.41 -1.85 18.93
C MET A 198 17.01 -2.28 17.59
#